data_AF-A0A3N5FKF1-F1
#
_entry.id   AF-A0A3N5FKF1-F1
#
_cell.length_a   1.000
_cell.length_b   1.000
_cell.length_c   1.000
_cell.angle_alpha   90.00
_cell.angle_beta   90.00
_cell.angle_gamma   90.00
#
_symmetry.space_group_name_H-M   'P 1'
#
loop_
_entity.id
_entity.type
_entity.pdbx_description
1 polymer ?
#
loop_
_entity_poly.entity_id
_entity_poly.type
_entity_poly.pdbx_seq_one_letter_code
_entity_poly.pdbx_strand_id
1 'polypeptide(L)'
;MAESTTAMLGESQLSAATRLLSYTDETASLLPLLIHEAQVGERPQALAAQYLMIRRTMTEQIAQGMHFAVVCSEDAPRWPHDDDATLAATYMGASFMQAMRAICEVWPRGPVDSGFDEPLHTSTPALMLSGGADPATPAQYAARILPGFANAKHLVLAGQGHGQIATGCVPRVAAAFIAAGSVAELDDACVNDVSPAPFMLSLTASAP
;
A
#
# COMPACT_ATOMS: atom_id res chain seq x y z
N MET A 1 32.46 -1.95 -12.82
CA MET A 1 31.76 -0.94 -13.64
C MET A 1 30.30 -1.37 -13.69
N ALA A 2 29.37 -0.54 -13.20
CA ALA A 2 27.95 -0.88 -13.29
C ALA A 2 27.54 -0.85 -14.76
N GLU A 3 26.87 -1.90 -15.21
CA GLU A 3 26.38 -2.01 -16.58
C GLU A 3 25.24 -1.00 -16.78
N SER A 4 25.31 -0.19 -17.84
CA SER A 4 24.28 0.80 -18.14
C SER A 4 22.99 0.07 -18.51
N THR A 5 21.93 0.25 -17.71
CA THR A 5 20.61 -0.32 -17.99
C THR A 5 19.78 0.71 -18.76
N THR A 6 19.32 0.38 -19.95
CA THR A 6 18.34 1.19 -20.69
C THR A 6 16.95 0.94 -20.11
N ALA A 7 16.23 2.00 -19.74
CA ALA A 7 14.86 1.92 -19.26
C ALA A 7 13.97 2.92 -19.99
N MET A 8 12.76 2.47 -20.35
CA MET A 8 11.70 3.33 -20.85
C MET A 8 10.82 3.76 -19.67
N LEU A 9 10.70 5.07 -19.45
CA LEU A 9 9.77 5.65 -18.50
C LEU A 9 8.57 6.21 -19.27
N GLY A 10 7.60 5.36 -19.55
CA GLY A 10 6.30 5.75 -20.11
C GLY A 10 5.25 5.92 -19.02
N GLU A 11 4.01 6.18 -19.43
CA GLU A 11 2.86 6.39 -18.53
C GLU A 11 2.68 5.24 -17.53
N SER A 12 2.71 3.98 -18.00
CA SER A 12 2.56 2.81 -17.12
C SER A 12 3.68 2.68 -16.10
N GLN A 13 4.92 3.04 -16.46
CA GLN A 13 6.05 3.00 -15.54
C GLN A 13 5.96 4.14 -14.52
N LEU A 14 5.54 5.33 -14.94
CA LEU A 14 5.30 6.47 -14.06
C LEU A 14 4.18 6.18 -13.07
N SER A 15 3.04 5.66 -13.52
CA SER A 15 1.93 5.24 -12.66
C SER A 15 2.38 4.20 -11.63
N ALA A 16 3.11 3.16 -12.07
CA ALA A 16 3.64 2.15 -11.17
C ALA A 16 4.64 2.73 -10.15
N ALA A 17 5.53 3.64 -10.58
CA ALA A 17 6.47 4.32 -9.70
C ALA A 17 5.74 5.15 -8.65
N THR A 18 4.79 5.99 -9.08
CA THR A 18 3.99 6.84 -8.20
C THR A 18 3.21 6.02 -7.18
N ARG A 19 2.54 4.94 -7.64
CA ARG A 19 1.81 4.02 -6.76
C ARG A 19 2.74 3.43 -5.71
N LEU A 20 3.89 2.90 -6.10
CA LEU A 20 4.72 2.12 -5.17
C LEU A 20 5.56 3.01 -4.25
N LEU A 21 5.94 4.19 -4.71
CA LEU A 21 6.57 5.21 -3.87
C LEU A 21 5.59 5.83 -2.87
N SER A 22 4.28 5.70 -3.04
CA SER A 22 3.32 6.18 -2.03
C SER A 22 3.09 5.18 -0.89
N TYR A 23 3.71 3.99 -0.92
CA TYR A 23 3.50 2.96 0.11
C TYR A 23 4.16 3.30 1.45
N THR A 24 5.20 4.13 1.50
CA THR A 24 5.75 4.59 2.79
C THR A 24 5.82 6.10 2.79
N ASP A 25 5.77 6.72 3.96
CA ASP A 25 5.88 8.18 4.07
C ASP A 25 7.27 8.65 3.59
N GLU A 26 8.35 7.91 3.86
CA GLU A 26 9.69 8.30 3.41
C GLU A 26 9.81 8.28 1.88
N THR A 27 9.28 7.25 1.22
CA THR A 27 9.29 7.19 -0.24
C THR A 27 8.31 8.18 -0.87
N ALA A 28 7.17 8.42 -0.22
CA ALA A 28 6.20 9.41 -0.68
C ALA A 28 6.76 10.83 -0.59
N SER A 29 7.59 11.10 0.42
CA SER A 29 8.26 12.39 0.61
C SER A 29 9.15 12.80 -0.57
N LEU A 30 9.64 11.84 -1.35
CA LEU A 30 10.50 12.05 -2.51
C LEU A 30 9.69 12.34 -3.79
N LEU A 31 8.42 11.93 -3.87
CA LEU A 31 7.64 11.99 -5.10
C LEU A 31 7.59 13.39 -5.73
N PRO A 32 7.31 14.48 -4.98
CA PRO A 32 7.25 15.81 -5.57
C PRO A 32 8.57 16.23 -6.22
N LEU A 33 9.70 15.97 -5.55
CA LEU A 33 11.03 16.28 -6.06
C LEU A 33 11.35 15.47 -7.32
N LEU A 34 11.09 14.16 -7.29
CA LEU A 34 11.39 13.28 -8.42
C LEU A 34 10.57 13.63 -9.66
N ILE A 35 9.29 14.00 -9.47
CA ILE A 35 8.42 14.47 -10.55
C ILE A 35 8.91 15.83 -11.07
N HIS A 36 9.27 16.75 -10.18
CA HIS A 36 9.80 18.06 -10.56
C HIS A 36 11.09 17.95 -11.38
N GLU A 37 12.05 17.15 -10.92
CA GLU A 37 13.31 16.91 -11.61
C GLU A 37 13.09 16.26 -12.99
N ALA A 38 12.15 15.33 -13.10
CA ALA A 38 11.81 14.70 -14.38
C ALA A 38 11.17 15.70 -15.36
N GLN A 39 10.20 16.50 -14.90
CA GLN A 39 9.37 17.34 -15.77
C GLN A 39 9.98 18.71 -16.06
N VAL A 40 10.54 19.38 -15.05
CA VAL A 40 11.11 20.74 -15.16
C VAL A 40 12.61 20.68 -15.33
N GLY A 41 13.26 19.78 -14.58
CA GLY A 41 14.71 19.58 -14.66
C GLY A 41 15.17 18.78 -15.87
N GLU A 42 14.26 18.13 -16.60
CA GLU A 42 14.54 17.18 -17.69
C GLU A 42 15.51 16.05 -17.27
N ARG A 43 15.47 15.67 -15.99
CA ARG A 43 16.33 14.65 -15.37
C ARG A 43 15.51 13.48 -14.80
N PRO A 44 14.92 12.63 -15.66
CA PRO A 44 14.05 11.54 -15.22
C PRO A 44 14.79 10.35 -14.59
N GLN A 45 16.14 10.36 -14.57
CA GLN A 45 16.96 9.20 -14.22
C GLN A 45 16.69 8.70 -12.80
N ALA A 46 16.50 9.62 -11.84
CA ALA A 46 16.22 9.25 -10.45
C ALA A 46 14.85 8.55 -10.31
N LEU A 47 13.82 9.09 -10.97
CA LEU A 47 12.49 8.49 -10.97
C LEU A 47 12.47 7.12 -11.66
N ALA A 48 13.15 7.00 -12.80
CA ALA A 48 13.31 5.74 -13.50
C ALA A 48 14.09 4.71 -12.65
N ALA A 49 15.13 5.14 -11.94
CA ALA A 49 15.87 4.26 -11.03
C ALA A 49 15.00 3.74 -9.88
N GLN A 50 14.18 4.59 -9.27
CA GLN A 50 13.21 4.17 -8.24
C GLN A 50 12.24 3.12 -8.78
N TYR A 51 11.65 3.35 -9.96
CA TYR A 51 10.79 2.36 -10.62
C TYR A 51 11.51 1.01 -10.81
N LEU A 52 12.73 1.01 -11.34
CA LEU A 52 13.50 -0.21 -11.57
C LEU A 52 13.82 -0.96 -10.28
N MET A 53 14.23 -0.24 -9.24
CA MET A 53 14.54 -0.82 -7.93
C MET A 53 13.31 -1.50 -7.34
N ILE A 54 12.18 -0.81 -7.30
CA ILE A 54 10.94 -1.35 -6.75
C ILE A 54 10.46 -2.55 -7.57
N ARG A 55 10.48 -2.46 -8.90
CA ARG A 55 10.09 -3.58 -9.78
C ARG A 55 10.90 -4.82 -9.49
N ARG A 56 12.22 -4.68 -9.35
CA ARG A 56 13.11 -5.79 -9.01
C ARG A 56 12.73 -6.40 -7.67
N THR A 57 12.58 -5.57 -6.63
CA THR A 57 12.18 -6.03 -5.29
C THR A 57 10.85 -6.79 -5.32
N MET A 58 9.84 -6.27 -6.03
CA MET A 58 8.53 -6.94 -6.16
C MET A 58 8.64 -8.29 -6.88
N THR A 59 9.44 -8.40 -7.94
CA THR A 59 9.67 -9.68 -8.64
C THR A 59 10.35 -10.70 -7.72
N GLU A 60 11.23 -10.28 -6.83
CA GLU A 60 11.92 -11.17 -5.89
C GLU A 60 11.06 -11.55 -4.67
N GLN A 61 10.13 -10.69 -4.25
CA GLN A 61 9.32 -10.88 -3.02
C GLN A 61 7.96 -11.56 -3.25
N ILE A 62 7.37 -11.43 -4.45
CA ILE A 62 6.01 -11.93 -4.70
C ILE A 62 6.07 -13.31 -5.36
N ALA A 63 5.52 -14.30 -4.67
CA ALA A 63 5.21 -15.60 -5.25
C ALA A 63 4.01 -15.47 -6.21
N GLN A 64 4.26 -15.05 -7.45
CA GLN A 64 3.23 -14.68 -8.42
C GLN A 64 2.17 -15.77 -8.66
N GLY A 65 2.59 -17.05 -8.72
CA GLY A 65 1.66 -18.16 -8.87
C GLY A 65 0.65 -18.28 -7.73
N MET A 66 1.13 -18.12 -6.48
CA MET A 66 0.26 -18.10 -5.30
C MET A 66 -0.61 -16.84 -5.28
N HIS A 67 -0.04 -15.69 -5.60
CA HIS A 67 -0.78 -14.42 -5.66
C HIS A 67 -1.97 -14.50 -6.62
N PHE A 68 -1.76 -14.94 -7.86
CA PHE A 68 -2.85 -15.06 -8.83
C PHE A 68 -3.84 -16.18 -8.51
N ALA A 69 -3.39 -17.28 -7.89
CA ALA A 69 -4.31 -18.32 -7.42
C ALA A 69 -5.31 -17.78 -6.39
N VAL A 70 -4.88 -16.89 -5.50
CA VAL A 70 -5.75 -16.22 -4.52
C VAL A 70 -6.60 -15.14 -5.19
N VAL A 71 -5.95 -14.13 -5.79
CA VAL A 71 -6.66 -12.94 -6.31
C VAL A 71 -7.69 -13.27 -7.39
N CYS A 72 -7.38 -14.20 -8.30
CA CYS A 72 -8.31 -14.56 -9.36
C CYS A 72 -9.48 -15.41 -8.87
N SER A 73 -9.36 -16.05 -7.71
CA SER A 73 -10.42 -16.85 -7.09
C SER A 73 -11.29 -16.00 -6.17
N GLU A 74 -10.67 -15.19 -5.30
CA GLU A 74 -11.32 -14.49 -4.20
C GLU A 74 -11.75 -13.06 -4.58
N ASP A 75 -10.87 -12.27 -5.21
CA ASP A 75 -11.14 -10.84 -5.45
C ASP A 75 -11.77 -10.57 -6.81
N ALA A 76 -11.22 -11.19 -7.87
CA ALA A 76 -11.58 -10.87 -9.25
C ALA A 76 -13.09 -10.99 -9.57
N PRO A 77 -13.82 -12.00 -9.06
CA PRO A 77 -15.28 -12.08 -9.25
C PRO A 77 -16.07 -10.91 -8.62
N ARG A 78 -15.46 -10.18 -7.68
CA ARG A 78 -16.07 -9.09 -6.90
C ARG A 78 -15.58 -7.70 -7.29
N TRP A 79 -14.64 -7.59 -8.23
CA TRP A 79 -14.16 -6.28 -8.66
C TRP A 79 -15.30 -5.41 -9.23
N PRO A 80 -15.27 -4.09 -8.96
CA PRO A 80 -16.19 -3.18 -9.62
C PRO A 80 -15.97 -3.23 -11.13
N HIS A 81 -17.07 -3.11 -11.87
CA HIS A 81 -17.07 -3.10 -13.33
C HIS A 81 -16.78 -1.69 -13.85
N ASP A 82 -15.76 -1.03 -13.29
CA ASP A 82 -15.31 0.27 -13.78
C ASP A 82 -14.75 0.10 -15.19
N ASP A 83 -15.22 0.94 -16.11
CA ASP A 83 -14.72 0.94 -17.48
C ASP A 83 -13.30 1.54 -17.55
N ASP A 84 -12.58 1.18 -18.60
CA ASP A 84 -11.20 1.63 -18.78
C ASP A 84 -11.10 3.15 -18.93
N ALA A 85 -12.16 3.82 -19.39
CA ALA A 85 -12.21 5.27 -19.51
C ALA A 85 -12.22 5.95 -18.13
N THR A 86 -12.99 5.40 -17.19
CA THR A 86 -13.04 5.86 -15.79
C THR A 86 -11.69 5.67 -15.11
N LEU A 87 -11.07 4.50 -15.29
CA LEU A 87 -9.75 4.23 -14.72
C LEU A 87 -8.65 5.10 -15.36
N ALA A 88 -8.73 5.34 -16.68
CA ALA A 88 -7.81 6.21 -17.41
C ALA A 88 -7.88 7.69 -16.97
N ALA A 89 -9.01 8.13 -16.40
CA ALA A 89 -9.12 9.48 -15.83
C ALA A 89 -8.41 9.63 -14.46
N THR A 90 -7.99 8.52 -13.83
CA THR A 90 -7.21 8.54 -12.59
C THR A 90 -5.72 8.68 -12.88
N TYR A 91 -4.93 9.14 -11.90
CA TYR A 91 -3.48 9.18 -12.04
C TYR A 91 -2.85 7.79 -12.18
N MET A 92 -3.56 6.72 -11.82
CA MET A 92 -3.09 5.34 -11.93
C MET A 92 -3.31 4.76 -13.34
N GLY A 93 -4.26 5.30 -14.10
CA GLY A 93 -4.66 4.76 -15.39
C GLY A 93 -5.32 3.38 -15.32
N ALA A 94 -5.63 2.80 -16.48
CA ALA A 94 -6.32 1.52 -16.60
C ALA A 94 -5.37 0.29 -16.66
N SER A 95 -4.09 0.51 -16.93
CA SER A 95 -3.14 -0.57 -17.30
C SER A 95 -3.01 -1.68 -16.26
N PHE A 96 -3.02 -1.32 -14.97
CA PHE A 96 -2.95 -2.30 -13.89
C PHE A 96 -4.18 -3.23 -13.88
N MET A 97 -5.39 -2.66 -13.94
CA MET A 97 -6.62 -3.45 -13.91
C MET A 97 -6.81 -4.25 -15.20
N GLN A 98 -6.42 -3.71 -16.36
CA GLN A 98 -6.41 -4.46 -17.62
C GLN A 98 -5.52 -5.71 -17.51
N ALA A 99 -4.30 -5.56 -17.00
CA ALA A 99 -3.39 -6.69 -16.81
C ALA A 99 -3.96 -7.73 -15.83
N MET A 100 -4.50 -7.29 -14.69
CA MET A 100 -5.11 -8.17 -13.70
C MET A 100 -6.32 -8.93 -14.25
N ARG A 101 -7.21 -8.25 -14.98
CA ARG A 101 -8.38 -8.86 -15.64
C ARG A 101 -7.94 -9.90 -16.68
N ALA A 102 -6.97 -9.55 -17.54
CA ALA A 102 -6.45 -10.47 -18.57
C ALA A 102 -5.80 -11.72 -17.96
N ILE A 103 -5.07 -11.58 -16.86
CA ILE A 103 -4.50 -12.72 -16.13
C ILE A 103 -5.63 -13.59 -15.56
N CYS A 104 -6.58 -12.99 -14.83
CA CYS A 104 -7.65 -13.74 -14.16
C CYS A 104 -8.72 -14.30 -15.11
N GLU A 105 -8.76 -13.88 -16.37
CA GLU A 105 -9.58 -14.50 -17.42
C GLU A 105 -9.08 -15.91 -17.78
N VAL A 106 -7.76 -16.11 -17.77
CA VAL A 106 -7.13 -17.39 -18.15
C VAL A 106 -6.63 -18.20 -16.95
N TRP A 107 -6.51 -17.58 -15.78
CA TRP A 107 -6.01 -18.25 -14.58
C TRP A 107 -7.06 -19.22 -14.00
N PRO A 108 -6.68 -20.47 -13.65
CA PRO A 108 -7.60 -21.41 -13.01
C PRO A 108 -8.11 -20.87 -11.67
N ARG A 109 -9.43 -20.85 -11.47
CA ARG A 109 -10.02 -20.48 -10.18
C ARG A 109 -10.01 -21.66 -9.22
N GLY A 110 -9.63 -21.37 -7.99
CA GLY A 110 -9.72 -22.27 -6.85
C GLY A 110 -11.11 -22.22 -6.18
N PRO A 111 -11.36 -23.13 -5.23
CA PRO A 111 -12.56 -23.07 -4.40
C PRO A 111 -12.54 -21.83 -3.50
N VAL A 112 -13.70 -21.22 -3.30
CA VAL A 112 -13.95 -20.15 -2.34
C VAL A 112 -15.16 -20.58 -1.51
N ASP A 113 -15.02 -20.52 -0.19
CA ASP A 113 -16.07 -20.98 0.72
C ASP A 113 -17.33 -20.11 0.59
N SER A 114 -18.49 -20.74 0.78
CA SER A 114 -19.76 -20.02 0.89
C SER A 114 -19.70 -19.10 2.11
N GLY A 115 -19.96 -17.81 1.92
CA GLY A 115 -19.91 -16.82 3.00
C GLY A 115 -18.54 -16.15 3.20
N PHE A 116 -17.59 -16.32 2.26
CA PHE A 116 -16.27 -15.66 2.31
C PHE A 116 -16.34 -14.14 2.59
N ASP A 117 -17.35 -13.47 2.07
CA ASP A 117 -17.57 -12.02 2.22
C ASP A 117 -18.56 -11.65 3.33
N GLU A 118 -18.97 -12.61 4.17
CA GLU A 118 -19.81 -12.33 5.34
C GLU A 118 -19.03 -11.50 6.38
N PRO A 119 -19.67 -10.47 6.98
CA PRO A 119 -19.05 -9.71 8.06
C PRO A 119 -18.66 -10.61 9.24
N LEU A 120 -17.40 -10.51 9.67
CA LEU A 120 -16.92 -11.21 10.85
C LEU A 120 -17.52 -10.61 12.13
N HIS A 121 -18.15 -11.46 12.94
CA HIS A 121 -18.58 -11.12 14.29
C HIS A 121 -17.80 -11.94 15.32
N THR A 122 -17.05 -11.28 16.22
CA THR A 122 -16.20 -11.98 17.20
C THR A 122 -15.98 -11.19 18.47
N SER A 123 -15.76 -11.90 19.58
CA SER A 123 -15.29 -11.35 20.85
C SER A 123 -13.78 -11.45 21.03
N THR A 124 -13.07 -12.04 20.04
CA THR A 124 -11.62 -12.17 20.07
C THR A 124 -10.99 -10.77 20.04
N PRO A 125 -10.09 -10.44 20.97
CA PRO A 125 -9.36 -9.18 20.98
C PRO A 125 -8.65 -8.93 19.64
N ALA A 126 -8.81 -7.73 19.07
CA ALA A 126 -8.14 -7.36 17.82
C ALA A 126 -7.52 -5.96 17.88
N LEU A 127 -6.27 -5.86 17.45
CA LEU A 127 -5.58 -4.60 17.23
C LEU A 127 -5.46 -4.36 15.72
N MET A 128 -6.12 -3.32 15.22
CA MET A 128 -6.06 -2.91 13.82
C MET A 128 -5.12 -1.72 13.69
N LEU A 129 -4.21 -1.79 12.72
CA LEU A 129 -3.22 -0.74 12.48
C LEU A 129 -3.40 -0.23 11.04
N SER A 130 -3.54 1.08 10.86
CA SER A 130 -3.66 1.68 9.53
C SER A 130 -2.83 2.94 9.42
N GLY A 131 -2.20 3.16 8.27
CA GLY A 131 -1.69 4.48 7.94
C GLY A 131 -2.85 5.37 7.46
N GLY A 132 -2.83 6.63 7.87
CA GLY A 132 -3.82 7.63 7.45
C GLY A 132 -3.73 7.98 5.97
N ALA A 133 -2.59 7.70 5.33
CA ALA A 133 -2.34 7.92 3.91
C ALA A 133 -2.04 6.60 3.15
N ASP A 134 -2.43 5.44 3.70
CA ASP A 134 -2.22 4.13 3.07
C ASP A 134 -2.94 4.04 1.70
N PRO A 135 -2.19 3.89 0.58
CA PRO A 135 -2.76 3.85 -0.77
C PRO A 135 -3.34 2.49 -1.15
N ALA A 136 -3.07 1.43 -0.38
CA ALA A 136 -3.43 0.05 -0.70
C ALA A 136 -4.56 -0.48 0.18
N THR A 137 -4.47 -0.28 1.49
CA THR A 137 -5.45 -0.71 2.50
C THR A 137 -5.87 0.47 3.38
N PRO A 138 -6.60 1.46 2.82
CA PRO A 138 -6.93 2.68 3.54
C PRO A 138 -7.68 2.40 4.85
N ALA A 139 -7.46 3.25 5.86
CA ALA A 139 -8.02 3.09 7.22
C ALA A 139 -9.55 2.87 7.26
N GLN A 140 -10.27 3.37 6.26
CA GLN A 140 -11.71 3.13 6.11
C GLN A 140 -12.08 1.64 6.01
N TYR A 141 -11.19 0.76 5.55
CA TYR A 141 -11.45 -0.69 5.49
C TYR A 141 -11.54 -1.29 6.90
N ALA A 142 -10.59 -0.95 7.77
CA ALA A 142 -10.62 -1.35 9.18
C ALA A 142 -11.86 -0.76 9.89
N ALA A 143 -12.18 0.52 9.63
CA ALA A 143 -13.36 1.16 10.20
C ALA A 143 -14.69 0.46 9.81
N ARG A 144 -14.78 -0.10 8.61
CA ARG A 144 -15.97 -0.85 8.15
C ARG A 144 -16.17 -2.16 8.90
N ILE A 145 -15.09 -2.87 9.25
CA ILE A 145 -15.17 -4.16 9.94
C ILE A 145 -15.19 -4.03 11.46
N LEU A 146 -14.73 -2.90 12.00
CA LEU A 146 -14.62 -2.64 13.44
C LEU A 146 -15.91 -2.94 14.23
N PRO A 147 -17.13 -2.60 13.75
CA PRO A 147 -18.37 -2.93 14.46
C PRO A 147 -18.63 -4.43 14.66
N GLY A 148 -17.96 -5.29 13.89
CA GLY A 148 -18.01 -6.74 14.04
C GLY A 148 -17.24 -7.27 15.26
N PHE A 149 -16.39 -6.44 15.87
CA PHE A 149 -15.53 -6.84 16.98
C PHE A 149 -16.05 -6.27 18.30
N ALA A 150 -16.34 -7.15 19.26
CA ALA A 150 -16.75 -6.70 20.60
C ALA A 150 -15.58 -6.11 21.42
N ASN A 151 -14.33 -6.45 21.05
CA ASN A 151 -13.13 -6.02 21.75
C ASN A 151 -12.02 -5.70 20.73
N ALA A 152 -12.08 -4.51 20.13
CA ALA A 152 -11.06 -4.10 19.17
C ALA A 152 -10.66 -2.63 19.34
N LYS A 153 -9.43 -2.34 18.94
CA LYS A 153 -8.89 -0.99 18.89
C LYS A 153 -8.26 -0.76 17.53
N HIS A 154 -8.64 0.36 16.90
CA HIS A 154 -8.10 0.77 15.60
C HIS A 154 -7.19 1.97 15.80
N LEU A 155 -5.91 1.79 15.51
CA LEU A 155 -4.91 2.84 15.53
C LEU A 155 -4.68 3.34 14.11
N VAL A 156 -4.95 4.63 13.89
CA VAL A 156 -4.68 5.30 12.62
C VAL A 156 -3.51 6.24 12.81
N LEU A 157 -2.40 5.96 12.14
CA LEU A 157 -1.20 6.78 12.19
C LEU A 157 -1.28 7.86 11.11
N ALA A 158 -1.49 9.11 11.51
CA ALA A 158 -1.70 10.23 10.59
C ALA A 158 -0.52 10.40 9.62
N GLY A 159 -0.81 10.55 8.32
CA GLY A 159 0.20 10.76 7.28
C GLY A 159 1.08 9.54 6.94
N GLN A 160 0.98 8.44 7.69
CA GLN A 160 1.74 7.22 7.42
C GLN A 160 1.13 6.39 6.29
N GLY A 161 1.97 5.64 5.58
CA GLY A 161 1.60 4.81 4.42
C GLY A 161 1.09 3.40 4.76
N HIS A 162 1.49 2.42 3.97
CA HIS A 162 1.11 1.02 4.10
C HIS A 162 1.97 0.25 5.09
N GLY A 163 1.33 -0.42 6.05
CA GLY A 163 1.99 -1.27 7.05
C GLY A 163 2.61 -0.47 8.20
N GLN A 164 2.02 -0.60 9.39
CA GLN A 164 2.36 0.27 10.54
C GLN A 164 3.06 -0.45 11.69
N ILE A 165 3.24 -1.77 11.59
CA ILE A 165 3.72 -2.59 12.71
C ILE A 165 5.13 -2.18 13.19
N ALA A 166 5.96 -1.63 12.30
CA ALA A 166 7.32 -1.18 12.58
C ALA A 166 7.43 0.33 12.85
N THR A 167 6.33 1.08 12.78
CA THR A 167 6.34 2.54 12.81
C THR A 167 6.41 3.07 14.24
N GLY A 168 7.39 3.94 14.51
CA GLY A 168 7.50 4.67 15.77
C GLY A 168 7.36 3.77 17.01
N CYS A 169 6.35 4.05 17.84
CA CYS A 169 6.10 3.28 19.05
C CYS A 169 5.21 2.03 18.87
N VAL A 170 4.66 1.80 17.68
CA VAL A 170 3.70 0.70 17.41
C VAL A 170 4.24 -0.69 17.79
N PRO A 171 5.53 -1.05 17.58
CA PRO A 171 6.06 -2.34 18.04
C PRO A 171 5.83 -2.59 19.53
N ARG A 172 5.97 -1.55 20.36
CA ARG A 172 5.73 -1.63 21.81
C ARG A 172 4.25 -1.84 22.12
N VAL A 173 3.38 -1.12 21.44
CA VAL A 173 1.91 -1.25 21.60
C VAL A 173 1.45 -2.65 21.19
N ALA A 174 1.94 -3.16 20.05
CA ALA A 174 1.64 -4.49 19.57
C ALA A 174 2.15 -5.58 20.53
N ALA A 175 3.37 -5.43 21.08
CA ALA A 175 3.88 -6.36 22.09
C ALA A 175 3.04 -6.36 23.36
N ALA A 176 2.62 -5.17 23.84
CA ALA A 176 1.73 -5.05 24.99
C ALA A 176 0.36 -5.70 24.73
N PHE A 177 -0.21 -5.52 23.54
CA PHE A 177 -1.45 -6.17 23.12
C PHE A 177 -1.34 -7.69 23.13
N ILE A 178 -0.27 -8.25 22.54
CA ILE A 178 -0.04 -9.69 22.51
C ILE A 178 0.14 -10.25 23.93
N ALA A 179 0.91 -9.57 24.78
CA ALA A 179 1.16 -10.01 26.15
C ALA A 179 -0.10 -9.95 27.03
N ALA A 180 -0.92 -8.91 26.85
CA ALA A 180 -2.15 -8.74 27.62
C ALA A 180 -3.32 -9.57 27.07
N GLY A 181 -3.32 -9.88 25.78
CA GLY A 181 -4.47 -10.47 25.10
C GLY A 181 -5.73 -9.60 25.18
N SER A 182 -5.58 -8.27 25.20
CA SER A 182 -6.69 -7.32 25.35
C SER A 182 -6.31 -5.92 24.86
N VAL A 183 -7.30 -5.12 24.44
CA VAL A 183 -7.09 -3.72 24.05
C VAL A 183 -7.48 -2.69 25.12
N ALA A 184 -8.12 -3.11 26.23
CA ALA A 184 -8.74 -2.21 27.20
C ALA A 184 -7.77 -1.20 27.85
N GLU A 185 -6.53 -1.64 28.13
CA GLU A 185 -5.52 -0.87 28.87
C GLU A 185 -4.25 -0.64 28.04
N LEU A 186 -4.38 -0.57 26.71
CA LEU A 186 -3.24 -0.28 25.85
C LEU A 186 -2.89 1.21 25.88
N ASP A 187 -1.71 1.52 26.43
CA ASP A 187 -1.05 2.82 26.27
C ASP A 187 -0.57 3.01 24.83
N ASP A 188 -1.35 3.73 24.05
CA ASP A 188 -1.11 4.08 22.65
C ASP A 188 -0.96 5.59 22.43
N ALA A 189 -0.84 6.40 23.50
CA ALA A 189 -0.78 7.85 23.40
C ALA A 189 0.37 8.33 22.50
N CYS A 190 1.47 7.58 22.47
CA CYS A 190 2.65 7.82 21.63
C CYS A 190 2.36 7.79 20.12
N VAL A 191 1.24 7.21 19.68
CA VAL A 191 0.83 7.21 18.27
C VAL A 191 0.60 8.65 17.78
N ASN A 192 0.17 9.55 18.66
CA ASN A 192 -0.05 10.96 18.33
C ASN A 192 1.25 11.73 18.05
N ASP A 193 2.39 11.20 18.48
CA ASP A 193 3.70 11.81 18.28
C ASP A 193 4.37 11.32 16.99
N VAL A 194 3.78 10.33 16.30
CA VAL A 194 4.28 9.87 15.01
C VAL A 194 3.93 10.89 13.94
N SER A 195 4.96 11.40 13.26
CA SER A 195 4.83 12.34 12.15
C SER A 195 5.42 11.74 10.87
N PRO A 196 4.81 12.01 9.70
CA PRO A 196 5.38 11.56 8.43
C PRO A 196 6.69 12.26 8.09
N ALA A 197 7.51 11.59 7.29
CA ALA A 197 8.71 12.18 6.72
C ALA A 197 8.39 13.50 5.97
N PRO A 198 9.15 14.59 6.21
CA PRO A 198 8.95 15.85 5.51
C PRO A 198 9.33 15.71 4.03
N PHE A 199 8.59 16.38 3.15
CA PHE A 199 8.87 16.37 1.70
C PHE A 199 10.31 16.80 1.40
N MET A 200 10.96 16.11 0.47
CA MET A 200 12.28 16.50 0.01
C MET A 200 12.19 17.70 -0.92
N LEU A 201 12.97 18.75 -0.65
CA LEU A 201 13.07 19.95 -1.49
C LEU A 201 14.30 19.92 -2.41
N SER A 202 15.28 19.09 -2.07
CA SER A 202 16.44 18.76 -2.90
C SER A 202 16.93 17.35 -2.55
N LEU A 203 17.93 16.83 -3.26
CA LEU A 203 18.51 15.51 -2.96
C LEU A 203 19.18 15.44 -1.57
N THR A 204 19.43 16.58 -0.92
CA THR A 204 20.15 16.66 0.35
C THR A 204 19.42 17.42 1.45
N ALA A 205 18.21 17.94 1.19
CA ALA A 205 17.45 18.71 2.17
C ALA A 205 15.94 18.48 2.06
N SER A 206 15.28 18.33 3.20
CA SER A 206 13.83 18.27 3.33
C SER A 206 13.22 19.63 3.62
N ALA A 207 11.89 19.69 3.55
CA ALA A 207 11.11 20.75 4.12
C ALA A 207 11.38 20.85 5.64
N PRO A 208 11.30 22.07 6.21
CA PRO A 208 11.47 22.29 7.65
C PRO A 208 10.38 21.64 8.48
#